data_AF-A0A0J7KMU7-F1
#
_entry.id   AF-A0A0J7KMU7-F1
#
_cell.length_a   1.000
_cell.length_b   1.000
_cell.length_c   1.000
_cell.angle_alpha   90.00
_cell.angle_beta   90.00
_cell.angle_gamma   90.00
#
_symmetry.space_group_name_H-M   'P 1'
#
loop_
_entity.id
_entity.type
_entity.pdbx_description
1 polymer ?
#
loop_
_entity_poly.entity_id
_entity_poly.type
_entity_poly.pdbx_seq_one_letter_code
_entity_poly.pdbx_strand_id
1 'polypeptide(L)'
;MSDKWGLRWTAILSSGLSCLGAWIKTFSVHPDRFHIVVIGHSIVGFTTTLILPIPGRLAAQWFPSNELSTATCLGLFGNQLGIAFGFLLTPIIVKNHENLDDIGNDLSRLCWGVAIVVTIGFILVLILFQDEPKLPPSETRALQKLNRTKKEETFVMPIKRLAKNKNYILLCNSYGLNVGVLNVLSTLLNQIFLAHFENGEEDAGRIGVTMIISGMSGTVISGIILDKTHKFKFFMWGYASLGYELSTEYTYPESENISAGILNITNSVYGVIFVIMLGILLKAYGDIPVHIAFCSILLLGFIITVLTEDEQRRQDAKKKAQYERIAKLENNIDNIPEIRSTNL
;
A
#
# COMPACT_ATOMS: atom_id res chain seq x y z
N MET A 1 7.97 -3.80 -14.26
CA MET A 1 8.37 -2.51 -14.88
C MET A 1 9.31 -1.72 -14.00
N SER A 2 8.96 -1.47 -12.73
CA SER A 2 9.77 -0.62 -11.85
C SER A 2 11.22 -1.10 -11.60
N ASP A 3 11.49 -2.40 -11.69
CA ASP A 3 12.88 -2.93 -11.64
C ASP A 3 13.69 -2.67 -12.91
N LYS A 4 13.04 -2.49 -14.06
CA LYS A 4 13.70 -2.29 -15.36
C LYS A 4 13.80 -0.82 -15.74
N TRP A 5 12.79 -0.01 -15.42
CA TRP A 5 12.65 1.36 -15.94
C TRP A 5 12.95 2.45 -14.91
N GLY A 6 13.23 2.11 -13.65
CA GLY A 6 13.50 3.10 -12.61
C GLY A 6 12.23 3.61 -11.90
N LEU A 7 12.43 4.34 -10.81
CA LEU A 7 11.38 4.81 -9.92
C LEU A 7 10.63 6.01 -10.52
N ARG A 8 11.36 6.96 -11.13
CA ARG A 8 10.83 8.15 -11.78
C ARG A 8 9.92 7.81 -12.95
N TRP A 9 10.37 6.95 -13.86
CA TRP A 9 9.53 6.56 -15.00
C TRP A 9 8.28 5.80 -14.57
N THR A 10 8.38 5.00 -13.51
CA THR A 10 7.20 4.34 -12.92
C THR A 10 6.23 5.37 -12.36
N ALA A 11 6.72 6.39 -11.64
CA ALA A 11 5.91 7.46 -11.07
C ALA A 11 5.27 8.35 -12.14
N ILE A 12 6.01 8.71 -13.20
CA ILE A 12 5.50 9.50 -14.33
C ILE A 12 4.41 8.72 -15.07
N LEU A 13 4.68 7.45 -15.41
CA LEU A 13 3.70 6.62 -16.11
C LEU A 13 2.42 6.45 -15.28
N SER A 14 2.56 6.19 -13.98
CA SER A 14 1.41 6.01 -13.11
C SER A 14 0.61 7.30 -12.95
N SER A 15 1.23 8.41 -12.58
CA SER A 15 0.53 9.70 -12.48
C SER A 15 -0.11 10.15 -13.80
N GLY A 16 0.55 9.88 -14.94
CA GLY A 16 0.00 10.15 -16.27
C GLY A 16 -1.24 9.31 -16.61
N LEU A 17 -1.23 8.00 -16.31
CA LEU A 17 -2.39 7.14 -16.50
C LEU A 17 -3.54 7.48 -15.55
N SER A 18 -3.25 7.84 -14.30
CA SER A 18 -4.26 8.36 -13.36
C SER A 18 -4.91 9.64 -13.89
N CYS A 19 -4.10 10.55 -14.43
CA CYS A 19 -4.58 11.78 -15.06
C CYS A 19 -5.50 11.47 -16.25
N LEU A 20 -5.07 10.60 -17.17
CA LEU A 20 -5.86 10.15 -18.30
C LEU A 20 -7.21 9.56 -17.87
N GLY A 21 -7.19 8.65 -16.88
CA GLY A 21 -8.42 8.05 -16.35
C GLY A 21 -9.34 9.07 -15.67
N ALA A 22 -8.80 10.11 -15.02
CA ALA A 22 -9.59 11.20 -14.45
C ALA A 22 -10.27 12.06 -15.53
N TRP A 23 -9.56 12.41 -16.59
CA TRP A 23 -10.10 13.14 -17.74
C TRP A 23 -11.15 12.35 -18.51
N ILE A 24 -10.99 11.03 -18.68
CA ILE A 24 -12.02 10.20 -19.32
C ILE A 24 -13.34 10.27 -18.53
N LYS A 25 -13.27 10.28 -17.19
CA LYS A 25 -14.45 10.37 -16.32
C LYS A 25 -15.17 11.73 -16.40
N THR A 26 -14.55 12.81 -16.88
CA THR A 26 -15.27 14.09 -17.02
C THR A 26 -16.35 14.03 -18.11
N PHE A 27 -16.26 13.10 -19.05
CA PHE A 27 -17.21 12.93 -20.15
C PHE A 27 -18.35 11.96 -19.85
N SER A 28 -18.35 11.34 -18.67
CA SER A 28 -19.23 10.22 -18.31
C SER A 28 -20.46 10.62 -17.50
N VAL A 29 -20.72 11.92 -17.35
CA VAL A 29 -21.78 12.48 -16.50
C VAL A 29 -23.19 12.10 -16.97
N HIS A 30 -23.38 11.96 -18.28
CA HIS A 30 -24.70 11.62 -18.83
C HIS A 30 -25.08 10.17 -18.49
N PRO A 31 -26.35 9.87 -18.10
CA PRO A 31 -26.77 8.53 -17.68
C PRO A 31 -26.41 7.40 -18.65
N ASP A 32 -26.55 7.62 -19.96
CA ASP A 32 -26.25 6.62 -21.00
C ASP A 32 -24.74 6.34 -21.20
N ARG A 33 -23.87 7.09 -20.53
CA ARG A 33 -22.41 7.03 -20.69
C ARG A 33 -21.71 6.26 -19.57
N PHE A 34 -22.42 5.38 -18.89
CA PHE A 34 -21.87 4.54 -17.83
C PHE A 34 -20.61 3.77 -18.26
N HIS A 35 -20.56 3.30 -19.52
CA HIS A 35 -19.38 2.63 -20.08
C HIS A 35 -18.10 3.50 -20.03
N ILE A 36 -18.22 4.82 -20.16
CA ILE A 36 -17.09 5.76 -20.06
C ILE A 36 -16.56 5.82 -18.62
N VAL A 37 -17.45 5.81 -17.62
CA VAL A 37 -17.03 5.70 -16.20
C VAL A 37 -16.21 4.43 -16.01
N VAL A 38 -16.71 3.30 -16.53
CA VAL A 38 -16.05 1.99 -16.37
C VAL A 38 -14.67 1.99 -17.00
N ILE A 39 -14.51 2.54 -18.21
CA ILE A 39 -13.22 2.65 -18.89
C ILE A 39 -12.25 3.52 -18.06
N GLY A 40 -12.68 4.71 -17.64
CA GLY A 40 -11.86 5.62 -16.84
C GLY A 40 -11.46 5.00 -15.51
N HIS A 41 -12.38 4.32 -14.82
CA HIS A 41 -12.13 3.63 -13.56
C HIS A 41 -11.19 2.43 -13.73
N SER A 42 -11.29 1.70 -14.84
CA SER A 42 -10.39 0.58 -15.15
C SER A 42 -8.95 1.04 -15.35
N ILE A 43 -8.75 2.18 -16.03
CA ILE A 43 -7.43 2.79 -16.19
C ILE A 43 -6.86 3.21 -14.84
N VAL A 44 -7.67 3.87 -13.99
CA VAL A 44 -7.24 4.26 -12.63
C VAL A 44 -6.93 3.02 -11.79
N GLY A 45 -7.77 1.99 -11.84
CA GLY A 45 -7.57 0.73 -11.11
C GLY A 45 -6.32 -0.03 -11.54
N PHE A 46 -5.98 -0.03 -12.83
CA PHE A 46 -4.68 -0.52 -13.29
C PHE A 46 -3.53 0.30 -12.70
N THR A 47 -3.70 1.62 -12.68
CA THR A 47 -2.68 2.56 -12.23
C THR A 47 -2.36 2.45 -10.74
N THR A 48 -3.36 2.17 -9.89
CA THR A 48 -3.14 2.02 -8.43
C THR A 48 -2.13 0.91 -8.13
N THR A 49 -2.11 -0.17 -8.93
CA THR A 49 -1.13 -1.27 -8.79
C THR A 49 0.32 -0.82 -9.02
N LEU A 50 0.52 0.23 -9.84
CA LEU A 50 1.84 0.80 -10.12
C LEU A 50 2.28 1.81 -9.06
N ILE A 51 1.33 2.51 -8.44
CA ILE A 51 1.60 3.55 -7.43
C ILE A 51 1.96 2.93 -6.08
N LEU A 52 1.28 1.86 -5.70
CA LEU A 52 1.32 1.32 -4.34
C LEU A 52 2.72 0.90 -3.84
N PRO A 53 3.62 0.33 -4.68
CA PRO A 53 4.98 0.01 -4.25
C PRO A 53 5.94 1.21 -4.19
N ILE A 54 5.57 2.38 -4.72
CA ILE A 54 6.49 3.53 -4.85
C ILE A 54 6.97 4.05 -3.50
N PRO A 55 6.11 4.26 -2.47
CA PRO A 55 6.56 4.76 -1.16
C PRO A 55 7.63 3.90 -0.51
N GLY A 56 7.43 2.57 -0.44
CA GLY A 56 8.40 1.66 0.17
C GLY A 56 9.73 1.64 -0.58
N ARG A 57 9.69 1.68 -1.92
CA ARG A 57 10.90 1.75 -2.75
C ARG A 57 11.63 3.07 -2.61
N LEU A 58 10.90 4.18 -2.60
CA LEU A 58 11.46 5.51 -2.40
C LEU A 58 12.12 5.57 -1.01
N ALA A 59 11.39 5.15 0.02
CA ALA A 59 11.88 5.06 1.39
C ALA A 59 13.15 4.23 1.47
N ALA A 60 13.15 3.05 0.83
CA ALA A 60 14.33 2.21 0.74
C ALA A 60 15.50 2.95 0.08
N GLN A 61 15.29 3.60 -1.07
CA GLN A 61 16.37 4.20 -1.86
C GLN A 61 16.93 5.50 -1.28
N TRP A 62 16.12 6.26 -0.55
CA TRP A 62 16.48 7.60 -0.09
C TRP A 62 16.78 7.68 1.41
N PHE A 63 16.27 6.74 2.21
CA PHE A 63 16.37 6.80 3.66
C PHE A 63 17.18 5.61 4.24
N PRO A 64 17.92 5.82 5.33
CA PRO A 64 18.60 4.78 6.09
C PRO A 64 17.61 3.80 6.76
N SER A 65 18.12 2.64 7.20
CA SER A 65 17.28 1.53 7.69
C SER A 65 16.55 1.80 9.00
N ASN A 66 16.95 2.83 9.75
CA ASN A 66 16.36 3.21 11.04
C ASN A 66 15.13 4.12 10.93
N GLU A 67 14.86 4.67 9.75
CA GLU A 67 13.68 5.52 9.48
C GLU A 67 12.89 5.04 8.25
N LEU A 68 13.21 3.83 7.78
CA LEU A 68 12.63 3.23 6.59
C LEU A 68 11.11 3.02 6.73
N SER A 69 10.65 2.51 7.88
CA SER A 69 9.23 2.24 8.09
C SER A 69 8.45 3.55 8.27
N THR A 70 9.01 4.52 9.00
CA THR A 70 8.45 5.86 9.12
C THR A 70 8.31 6.56 7.77
N ALA A 71 9.37 6.56 6.93
CA ALA A 71 9.33 7.17 5.60
C ALA A 71 8.30 6.49 4.67
N THR A 72 8.18 5.15 4.75
CA THR A 72 7.16 4.40 4.00
C THR A 72 5.75 4.78 4.45
N CYS A 73 5.50 4.85 5.76
CA CYS A 73 4.20 5.23 6.32
C CYS A 73 3.80 6.66 5.92
N LEU A 74 4.75 7.60 5.95
CA LEU A 74 4.52 8.97 5.48
C LEU A 74 4.21 9.04 3.98
N GLY A 75 4.81 8.19 3.15
CA GLY A 75 4.47 8.13 1.73
C GLY A 75 3.08 7.53 1.47
N LEU A 76 2.65 6.55 2.27
CA LEU A 76 1.30 5.98 2.21
C LEU A 76 0.21 6.94 2.72
N PHE A 77 0.58 7.95 3.51
CA PHE A 77 -0.31 9.00 4.02
C PHE A 77 -1.14 9.67 2.92
N GLY A 78 -0.53 9.95 1.77
CA GLY A 78 -1.21 10.60 0.64
C GLY A 78 -2.39 9.79 0.09
N ASN A 79 -2.30 8.45 0.11
CA ASN A 79 -3.40 7.59 -0.32
C ASN A 79 -4.60 7.70 0.64
N GLN A 80 -4.33 7.66 1.95
CA GLN A 80 -5.37 7.76 2.97
C GLN A 80 -6.04 9.13 2.97
N LEU A 81 -5.28 10.21 2.78
CA LEU A 81 -5.85 11.55 2.60
C LEU A 81 -6.77 11.64 1.39
N GLY A 82 -6.39 11.05 0.26
CA GLY A 82 -7.24 11.02 -0.93
C GLY A 82 -8.58 10.33 -0.69
N ILE A 83 -8.56 9.21 0.05
CA ILE A 83 -9.79 8.48 0.44
C ILE A 83 -10.64 9.34 1.39
N ALA A 84 -10.04 9.97 2.40
CA ALA A 84 -10.74 10.85 3.33
C ALA A 84 -11.40 12.04 2.61
N PHE A 85 -10.68 12.70 1.69
CA PHE A 85 -11.27 13.75 0.87
C PHE A 85 -12.39 13.22 -0.03
N GLY A 86 -12.29 11.99 -0.53
CA GLY A 86 -13.37 11.33 -1.26
C GLY A 86 -14.64 11.18 -0.42
N PHE A 87 -14.52 10.72 0.83
CA PHE A 87 -15.65 10.61 1.77
C PHE A 87 -16.27 11.97 2.12
N LEU A 88 -15.47 13.02 2.21
CA LEU A 88 -15.95 14.34 2.61
C LEU A 88 -16.54 15.13 1.43
N LEU A 89 -15.79 15.24 0.34
CA LEU A 89 -16.11 16.13 -0.77
C LEU A 89 -17.26 15.58 -1.60
N THR A 90 -17.38 14.25 -1.74
CA THR A 90 -18.41 13.66 -2.61
C THR A 90 -19.83 14.00 -2.12
N PRO A 91 -20.20 13.76 -0.84
CA PRO A 91 -21.55 14.09 -0.36
C PRO A 91 -21.81 15.61 -0.23
N ILE A 92 -20.76 16.41 0.00
CA ILE A 92 -20.90 17.89 0.10
C ILE A 92 -21.18 18.51 -1.28
N ILE A 93 -20.49 18.01 -2.30
CA ILE A 93 -20.59 18.54 -3.67
C ILE A 93 -21.78 17.93 -4.41
N VAL A 94 -22.04 16.65 -4.23
CA VAL A 94 -23.13 15.91 -4.89
C VAL A 94 -24.27 15.71 -3.91
N LYS A 95 -25.27 16.59 -4.00
CA LYS A 95 -26.46 16.51 -3.17
C LYS A 95 -27.55 15.70 -3.86
N ASN A 96 -28.44 15.12 -3.05
CA ASN A 96 -29.67 14.55 -3.59
C ASN A 96 -30.57 15.69 -4.09
N HIS A 97 -30.84 15.70 -5.39
CA HIS A 97 -31.80 16.59 -6.02
C HIS A 97 -32.97 15.79 -6.58
N GLU A 98 -34.13 16.41 -6.73
CA GLU A 98 -35.28 15.77 -7.40
C GLU A 98 -35.03 15.61 -8.92
N ASN A 99 -34.26 16.52 -9.52
CA ASN A 99 -33.91 16.49 -10.93
C ASN A 99 -32.55 15.82 -11.17
N LEU A 100 -32.50 14.88 -12.11
CA LEU A 100 -31.29 14.16 -12.51
C LEU A 100 -30.23 15.08 -13.14
N ASP A 101 -30.66 16.16 -13.81
CA ASP A 101 -29.74 17.10 -14.45
C ASP A 101 -28.89 17.85 -13.42
N ASP A 102 -29.46 18.17 -12.25
CA ASP A 102 -28.76 18.86 -11.16
C ASP A 102 -27.73 17.94 -10.50
N ILE A 103 -28.07 16.66 -10.31
CA ILE A 103 -27.11 15.63 -9.86
C ILE A 103 -25.97 15.49 -10.88
N GLY A 104 -26.29 15.50 -12.19
CA GLY A 104 -25.30 15.48 -13.25
C GLY A 104 -24.36 16.69 -13.20
N ASN A 105 -24.90 17.89 -12.98
CA ASN A 105 -24.11 19.12 -12.85
C ASN A 105 -23.18 19.10 -11.62
N ASP A 106 -23.65 18.60 -10.49
CA ASP A 106 -22.83 18.39 -9.29
C ASP A 106 -21.70 17.38 -9.55
N LEU A 107 -22.03 16.24 -10.15
CA LEU A 107 -21.06 15.20 -10.49
C LEU A 107 -20.01 15.70 -11.50
N SER A 108 -20.44 16.48 -12.49
CA SER A 108 -19.54 17.13 -13.45
C SER A 108 -18.54 18.05 -12.74
N ARG A 109 -19.02 18.91 -11.84
CA ARG A 109 -18.14 19.79 -11.03
C ARG A 109 -17.13 19.00 -10.22
N LEU A 110 -17.55 17.89 -9.58
CA LEU A 110 -16.65 16.99 -8.86
C LEU A 110 -15.59 16.37 -9.80
N CYS A 111 -16.01 15.82 -10.94
CA CYS A 111 -15.11 15.18 -11.90
C CYS A 111 -14.07 16.15 -12.47
N TRP A 112 -14.48 17.37 -12.84
CA TRP A 112 -13.57 18.42 -13.32
C TRP A 112 -12.58 18.83 -12.23
N GLY A 113 -13.04 19.03 -10.99
CA GLY A 113 -12.17 19.35 -9.87
C GLY A 113 -11.10 18.27 -9.64
N VAL A 114 -11.50 17.00 -9.63
CA VAL A 114 -10.57 15.86 -9.50
C VAL A 114 -9.57 15.82 -10.67
N ALA A 115 -10.03 16.01 -11.91
CA ALA A 115 -9.16 16.01 -13.08
C ALA A 115 -8.10 17.13 -13.02
N ILE A 116 -8.47 18.33 -12.58
CA ILE A 116 -7.54 19.45 -12.41
C ILE A 116 -6.50 19.13 -11.33
N VAL A 117 -6.93 18.67 -10.15
CA VAL A 117 -6.01 18.34 -9.04
C VAL A 117 -5.02 17.25 -9.43
N VAL A 118 -5.49 16.19 -10.09
CA VAL A 118 -4.61 15.10 -10.56
C VAL A 118 -3.66 15.59 -11.66
N THR A 119 -4.09 16.51 -12.54
CA THR A 119 -3.22 17.11 -13.55
C THR A 119 -2.11 17.94 -12.92
N ILE A 120 -2.42 18.74 -11.89
CA ILE A 120 -1.41 19.49 -11.13
C ILE A 120 -0.41 18.52 -10.49
N GLY A 121 -0.91 17.44 -9.85
CA GLY A 121 -0.06 16.40 -9.29
C GLY A 121 0.87 15.75 -10.33
N PHE A 122 0.35 15.46 -11.53
CA PHE A 122 1.16 14.92 -12.63
C PHE A 122 2.28 15.87 -13.06
N ILE A 123 1.98 17.17 -13.20
CA ILE A 123 2.99 18.19 -13.54
C ILE A 123 4.06 18.28 -12.45
N LEU A 124 3.67 18.22 -11.18
CA LEU A 124 4.62 18.21 -10.06
C LEU A 124 5.54 16.97 -10.09
N VAL A 125 5.00 15.80 -10.42
CA VAL A 125 5.81 14.57 -10.58
C VAL A 125 6.80 14.71 -11.74
N LEU A 126 6.39 15.30 -12.87
CA LEU A 126 7.28 15.52 -14.01
C LEU A 126 8.49 16.39 -13.66
N ILE A 127 8.25 17.46 -12.89
CA ILE A 127 9.27 18.47 -12.55
C ILE A 127 10.13 18.04 -11.35
N LEU A 128 9.52 17.54 -10.28
CA LEU A 128 10.16 17.35 -8.98
C LEU A 128 10.66 15.92 -8.74
N PHE A 129 10.07 14.91 -9.37
CA PHE A 129 10.37 13.52 -9.02
C PHE A 129 11.73 13.09 -9.58
N GLN A 130 12.64 12.72 -8.67
CA GLN A 130 13.99 12.27 -8.99
C GLN A 130 14.10 10.75 -8.83
N ASP A 131 14.88 10.11 -9.70
CA ASP A 131 15.03 8.66 -9.74
C ASP A 131 15.83 8.12 -8.55
N GLU A 132 17.02 8.69 -8.31
CA GLU A 132 17.95 8.30 -7.25
C GLU A 132 18.59 9.56 -6.64
N PRO A 133 18.95 9.54 -5.35
CA PRO A 133 19.72 10.63 -4.76
C PRO A 133 21.09 10.72 -5.43
N LYS A 134 21.64 11.94 -5.54
CA LYS A 134 22.96 12.18 -6.18
C LYS A 134 24.12 11.44 -5.49
N LEU A 135 23.94 11.01 -4.24
CA LEU A 135 24.88 10.20 -3.47
C LEU A 135 24.12 8.99 -2.88
N PRO A 136 24.59 7.74 -3.07
CA PRO A 136 23.91 6.57 -2.56
C PRO A 136 23.99 6.53 -1.02
N PRO A 137 22.87 6.28 -0.31
CA PRO A 137 22.86 6.33 1.15
C PRO A 137 23.61 5.18 1.83
N SER A 138 24.01 4.10 1.12
CA SER A 138 24.91 3.09 1.70
C SER A 138 25.76 2.31 0.70
N GLU A 139 27.01 2.00 1.11
CA GLU A 139 28.00 1.17 0.41
C GLU A 139 27.46 -0.25 0.10
N THR A 140 26.66 -0.82 1.02
CA THR A 140 26.04 -2.15 0.90
C THR A 140 25.03 -2.24 -0.26
N ARG A 141 24.36 -1.13 -0.61
CA ARG A 141 23.41 -1.10 -1.73
C ARG A 141 24.08 -1.00 -3.10
N ALA A 142 25.23 -0.33 -3.18
CA ALA A 142 26.06 -0.33 -4.40
C ALA A 142 26.51 -1.76 -4.74
N LEU A 143 26.91 -2.55 -3.73
CA LEU A 143 27.27 -3.97 -3.87
C LEU A 143 26.08 -4.87 -4.24
N GLN A 144 24.89 -4.66 -3.67
CA GLN A 144 23.69 -5.40 -4.06
C GLN A 144 23.27 -5.11 -5.51
N LYS A 145 23.38 -3.87 -5.98
CA LYS A 145 23.09 -3.48 -7.37
C LYS A 145 24.01 -4.22 -8.35
N LEU A 146 25.30 -4.33 -8.02
CA LEU A 146 26.30 -5.07 -8.81
C LEU A 146 25.94 -6.56 -8.98
N ASN A 147 25.46 -7.19 -7.91
CA ASN A 147 25.08 -8.61 -7.91
C ASN A 147 23.73 -8.88 -8.60
N ARG A 148 22.78 -7.94 -8.56
CA ARG A 148 21.44 -8.09 -9.13
C ARG A 148 21.44 -8.07 -10.66
N THR A 149 22.36 -7.33 -11.28
CA THR A 149 22.58 -7.31 -12.74
C THR A 149 23.03 -8.65 -13.34
N LYS A 150 23.44 -9.64 -12.52
CA LYS A 150 23.91 -10.95 -13.00
C LYS A 150 22.86 -12.07 -13.00
N LYS A 151 21.66 -11.86 -12.44
CA LYS A 151 20.63 -12.91 -12.30
C LYS A 151 19.34 -12.53 -13.02
N GLU A 152 19.27 -12.81 -14.32
CA GLU A 152 17.99 -12.87 -15.04
C GLU A 152 17.30 -14.21 -14.74
N GLU A 153 16.64 -14.34 -13.59
CA GLU A 153 15.77 -15.49 -13.33
C GLU A 153 14.42 -15.31 -14.04
N THR A 154 13.92 -16.39 -14.65
CA THR A 154 12.59 -16.46 -15.26
C THR A 154 11.50 -16.12 -14.25
N PHE A 155 10.65 -15.11 -14.54
CA PHE A 155 9.61 -14.55 -13.66
C PHE A 155 8.69 -15.58 -12.96
N VAL A 156 8.49 -16.75 -13.56
CA VAL A 156 7.61 -17.81 -13.04
C VAL A 156 8.21 -18.53 -11.82
N MET A 157 9.54 -18.63 -11.73
CA MET A 157 10.20 -19.39 -10.66
C MET A 157 10.02 -18.75 -9.28
N PRO A 158 10.22 -17.42 -9.11
CA PRO A 158 9.91 -16.70 -7.87
C PRO A 158 8.46 -16.88 -7.44
N ILE A 159 7.50 -16.75 -8.37
CA ILE A 159 6.06 -16.89 -8.08
C ILE A 159 5.76 -18.28 -7.49
N LYS A 160 6.33 -19.34 -8.09
CA LYS A 160 6.13 -20.71 -7.60
C LYS A 160 6.73 -20.93 -6.21
N ARG A 161 7.85 -20.28 -5.88
CA ARG A 161 8.46 -20.34 -4.53
C ARG A 161 7.59 -19.60 -3.51
N LEU A 162 7.12 -18.40 -3.86
CA LEU A 162 6.22 -17.60 -3.03
C LEU A 162 4.93 -18.36 -2.71
N ALA A 163 4.31 -18.97 -3.72
CA ALA A 163 3.10 -19.77 -3.58
C ALA A 163 3.29 -21.08 -2.77
N LYS A 164 4.53 -21.44 -2.41
CA LYS A 164 4.83 -22.58 -1.52
C LYS A 164 5.26 -22.16 -0.12
N ASN A 165 5.53 -20.87 0.10
CA ASN A 165 5.95 -20.38 1.41
C ASN A 165 4.73 -20.24 2.33
N LYS A 166 4.61 -21.13 3.32
CA LYS A 166 3.49 -21.19 4.26
C LYS A 166 3.27 -19.86 4.99
N ASN A 167 4.33 -19.24 5.50
CA ASN A 167 4.25 -17.96 6.24
C ASN A 167 3.76 -16.83 5.35
N TYR A 168 4.21 -16.80 4.09
CA TYR A 168 3.74 -15.84 3.10
C TYR A 168 2.26 -16.05 2.73
N ILE A 169 1.81 -17.30 2.56
CA ILE A 169 0.40 -17.59 2.28
C ILE A 169 -0.50 -17.21 3.46
N LEU A 170 -0.08 -17.50 4.70
CA LEU A 170 -0.81 -17.09 5.90
C LEU A 170 -0.89 -15.55 6.02
N LEU A 171 0.20 -14.85 5.70
CA LEU A 171 0.21 -13.39 5.62
C LEU A 171 -0.78 -12.89 4.57
N CYS A 172 -0.75 -13.43 3.35
CA CYS A 172 -1.67 -13.04 2.27
C CYS A 172 -3.13 -13.22 2.67
N ASN A 173 -3.48 -14.31 3.36
CA ASN A 173 -4.84 -14.56 3.79
C ASN A 173 -5.25 -13.64 4.93
N SER A 174 -4.47 -13.56 6.02
CA SER A 174 -4.80 -12.67 7.14
C SER A 174 -4.89 -11.20 6.69
N TYR A 175 -3.93 -10.74 5.89
CA TYR A 175 -3.91 -9.39 5.35
C TYR A 175 -5.09 -9.14 4.40
N GLY A 176 -5.35 -10.07 3.49
CA GLY A 176 -6.48 -10.01 2.55
C GLY A 176 -7.84 -9.94 3.24
N LEU A 177 -8.05 -10.72 4.31
CA LEU A 177 -9.29 -10.65 5.10
C LEU A 177 -9.50 -9.27 5.74
N ASN A 178 -8.46 -8.71 6.35
CA ASN A 178 -8.52 -7.38 6.99
C ASN A 178 -8.77 -6.27 5.95
N VAL A 179 -7.98 -6.25 4.86
CA VAL A 179 -8.14 -5.26 3.79
C VAL A 179 -9.49 -5.41 3.09
N GLY A 180 -9.98 -6.65 2.92
CA GLY A 180 -11.30 -6.93 2.36
C GLY A 180 -12.43 -6.32 3.20
N VAL A 181 -12.40 -6.49 4.52
CA VAL A 181 -13.38 -5.86 5.42
C VAL A 181 -13.30 -4.34 5.35
N LEU A 182 -12.09 -3.76 5.37
CA LEU A 182 -11.91 -2.32 5.23
C LEU A 182 -12.49 -1.78 3.92
N ASN A 183 -12.30 -2.51 2.81
CA ASN A 183 -12.85 -2.14 1.50
C ASN A 183 -14.38 -2.18 1.50
N VAL A 184 -14.98 -3.19 2.13
CA VAL A 184 -16.45 -3.29 2.25
C VAL A 184 -16.99 -2.15 3.09
N LEU A 185 -16.40 -1.94 4.28
CA LEU A 185 -16.80 -0.86 5.17
C LEU A 185 -16.70 0.48 4.43
N SER A 186 -15.61 0.73 3.71
CA SER A 186 -15.45 1.96 2.93
C SER A 186 -16.48 2.10 1.80
N THR A 187 -16.84 1.01 1.14
CA THR A 187 -17.76 1.04 -0.02
C THR A 187 -19.23 1.13 0.40
N LEU A 188 -19.60 0.43 1.48
CA LEU A 188 -20.99 0.29 1.92
C LEU A 188 -21.32 1.19 3.10
N LEU A 189 -20.37 1.98 3.64
CA LEU A 189 -20.60 2.87 4.79
C LEU A 189 -21.85 3.72 4.61
N ASN A 190 -21.98 4.38 3.46
CA ASN A 190 -23.11 5.25 3.18
C ASN A 190 -24.42 4.46 3.19
N GLN A 191 -24.45 3.27 2.58
CA GLN A 191 -25.66 2.43 2.55
C GLN A 191 -26.04 1.90 3.93
N ILE A 192 -25.06 1.51 4.74
CA ILE A 192 -25.27 1.04 6.12
C ILE A 192 -25.84 2.16 7.00
N PHE A 193 -25.27 3.38 6.88
CA PHE A 193 -25.69 4.52 7.68
C PHE A 193 -27.09 5.01 7.29
N LEU A 194 -27.33 5.18 5.99
CA LEU A 194 -28.62 5.65 5.47
C LEU A 194 -29.78 4.66 5.70
N ALA A 195 -29.49 3.38 5.98
CA ALA A 195 -30.51 2.42 6.39
C ALA A 195 -31.21 2.81 7.71
N HIS A 196 -30.58 3.65 8.54
CA HIS A 196 -31.10 4.09 9.83
C HIS A 196 -31.37 5.60 9.89
N PHE A 197 -30.64 6.39 9.11
CA PHE A 197 -30.71 7.85 9.11
C PHE A 197 -30.97 8.37 7.70
N GLU A 198 -32.22 8.66 7.38
CA GLU A 198 -32.58 9.28 6.10
C GLU A 198 -31.95 10.67 5.96
N ASN A 199 -31.45 11.00 4.77
CA ASN A 199 -30.76 12.25 4.44
C ASN A 199 -29.47 12.51 5.26
N GLY A 200 -28.83 11.44 5.74
CA GLY A 200 -27.60 11.47 6.51
C GLY A 200 -26.31 11.38 5.70
N GLU A 201 -26.31 11.67 4.40
CA GLU A 201 -25.15 11.45 3.51
C GLU A 201 -23.90 12.21 3.96
N GLU A 202 -24.07 13.47 4.39
CA GLU A 202 -22.97 14.28 4.88
C GLU A 202 -22.38 13.72 6.18
N ASP A 203 -23.23 13.23 7.08
CA ASP A 203 -22.80 12.63 8.33
C ASP A 203 -22.13 11.26 8.11
N ALA A 204 -22.64 10.45 7.17
CA ALA A 204 -21.95 9.23 6.71
C ALA A 204 -20.56 9.55 6.15
N GLY A 205 -20.45 10.62 5.36
CA GLY A 205 -19.17 11.14 4.87
C GLY A 205 -18.22 11.53 6.00
N ARG A 206 -18.71 12.27 7.01
CA ARG A 206 -17.93 12.67 8.21
C ARG A 206 -17.47 11.46 9.04
N ILE A 207 -18.32 10.44 9.19
CA ILE A 207 -17.95 9.17 9.84
C ILE A 207 -16.83 8.49 9.03
N GLY A 208 -16.94 8.47 7.71
CA GLY A 208 -15.89 7.93 6.83
C GLY A 208 -14.55 8.64 7.03
N VAL A 209 -14.56 9.97 7.13
CA VAL A 209 -13.35 10.77 7.39
C VAL A 209 -12.74 10.46 8.76
N THR A 210 -13.54 10.41 9.83
CA THR A 210 -13.03 10.12 11.18
C THR A 210 -12.46 8.70 11.29
N MET A 211 -13.07 7.74 10.60
CA MET A 211 -12.55 6.38 10.46
C MET A 211 -11.16 6.37 9.79
N ILE A 212 -10.97 7.12 8.71
CA ILE A 212 -9.68 7.16 8.01
C ILE A 212 -8.61 7.87 8.85
N ILE A 213 -8.92 9.02 9.46
CA ILE A 213 -7.96 9.79 10.29
C ILE A 213 -7.52 9.00 11.53
N SER A 214 -8.44 8.29 12.17
CA SER A 214 -8.10 7.42 13.31
C SER A 214 -7.18 6.27 12.89
N GLY A 215 -7.48 5.60 11.77
CA GLY A 215 -6.62 4.58 11.18
C GLY A 215 -5.22 5.09 10.80
N MET A 216 -5.13 6.31 10.25
CA MET A 216 -3.87 6.96 9.90
C MET A 216 -2.99 7.20 11.13
N SER A 217 -3.59 7.65 12.24
CA SER A 217 -2.88 7.87 13.50
C SER A 217 -2.29 6.56 14.02
N GLY A 218 -3.05 5.46 13.94
CA GLY A 218 -2.58 4.11 14.29
C GLY A 218 -1.39 3.66 13.43
N THR A 219 -1.45 3.86 12.12
CA THR A 219 -0.36 3.55 11.19
C THR A 219 0.92 4.30 11.54
N VAL A 220 0.89 5.62 11.70
CA VAL A 220 2.10 6.42 11.96
C VAL A 220 2.72 6.04 13.30
N ILE A 221 1.90 5.90 14.35
CA ILE A 221 2.36 5.48 15.68
C ILE A 221 3.01 4.09 15.59
N SER A 222 2.38 3.14 14.90
CA SER A 222 2.93 1.80 14.72
C SER A 222 4.28 1.80 13.98
N GLY A 223 4.44 2.64 12.94
CA GLY A 223 5.69 2.76 12.18
C GLY A 223 6.84 3.28 13.05
N ILE A 224 6.59 4.33 13.84
CA ILE A 224 7.59 4.90 14.77
C ILE A 224 8.00 3.86 15.82
N ILE A 225 7.03 3.12 16.37
CA ILE A 225 7.34 2.10 17.38
C ILE A 225 8.07 0.91 16.74
N LEU A 226 7.73 0.54 15.51
CA LEU A 226 8.38 -0.53 14.78
C LEU A 226 9.84 -0.20 14.46
N ASP A 227 10.14 1.03 14.03
CA ASP A 227 11.50 1.49 13.79
C ASP A 227 12.37 1.36 15.06
N LYS A 228 11.79 1.54 16.25
CA LYS A 228 12.49 1.40 17.54
C LYS A 228 12.58 -0.04 18.05
N THR A 229 11.54 -0.85 17.85
CA THR A 229 11.40 -2.16 18.49
C THR A 229 11.79 -3.32 17.59
N HIS A 230 11.71 -3.14 16.27
CA HIS A 230 11.88 -4.17 15.24
C HIS A 230 10.98 -5.42 15.45
N LYS A 231 9.89 -5.29 16.20
CA LYS A 231 8.95 -6.38 16.51
C LYS A 231 7.67 -6.27 15.68
N PHE A 232 7.70 -6.79 14.45
CA PHE A 232 6.59 -6.65 13.49
C PHE A 232 5.26 -7.26 13.97
N LYS A 233 5.29 -8.39 14.67
CA LYS A 233 4.08 -9.06 15.14
C LYS A 233 3.32 -8.36 16.26
N PHE A 234 4.01 -7.58 17.10
CA PHE A 234 3.40 -7.03 18.32
C PHE A 234 2.55 -5.78 18.05
N PHE A 235 2.76 -5.11 16.92
CA PHE A 235 2.12 -3.82 16.59
C PHE A 235 1.04 -3.96 15.52
N MET A 236 0.02 -4.79 15.77
CA MET A 236 -1.10 -5.01 14.83
C MET A 236 -1.98 -3.76 14.55
N TRP A 237 -1.84 -2.67 15.32
CA TRP A 237 -2.61 -1.42 15.11
C TRP A 237 -2.31 -0.70 13.78
N GLY A 238 -1.22 -1.04 13.09
CA GLY A 238 -0.87 -0.54 11.76
C GLY A 238 -0.83 -1.61 10.68
N TYR A 239 -1.68 -2.63 10.78
CA TYR A 239 -1.63 -3.82 9.93
C TYR A 239 -1.57 -3.49 8.42
N ALA A 240 -2.30 -2.46 7.98
CA ALA A 240 -2.31 -1.94 6.61
C ALA A 240 -0.92 -1.51 6.07
N SER A 241 -0.02 -1.05 6.94
CA SER A 241 1.32 -0.60 6.54
C SER A 241 2.38 -1.68 6.74
N LEU A 242 2.19 -2.51 7.76
CA LEU A 242 3.07 -3.64 8.07
C LEU A 242 3.02 -4.78 7.05
N GLY A 243 1.89 -4.97 6.36
CA GLY A 243 1.71 -6.06 5.41
C GLY A 243 2.77 -6.10 4.31
N TYR A 244 3.17 -4.94 3.77
CA TYR A 244 4.23 -4.85 2.75
C TYR A 244 5.61 -5.16 3.33
N GLU A 245 5.94 -4.63 4.50
CA GLU A 245 7.24 -4.86 5.12
C GLU A 245 7.41 -6.32 5.54
N LEU A 246 6.40 -6.92 6.18
CA LEU A 246 6.35 -8.35 6.51
C LEU A 246 6.45 -9.23 5.27
N SER A 247 5.76 -8.83 4.20
CA SER A 247 5.86 -9.49 2.90
C SER A 247 7.30 -9.49 2.37
N THR A 248 8.03 -8.37 2.49
CA THR A 248 9.46 -8.34 2.12
C THR A 248 10.35 -9.17 3.03
N GLU A 249 10.05 -9.23 4.34
CA GLU A 249 10.82 -10.05 5.30
C GLU A 249 10.63 -11.55 5.03
N TYR A 250 9.40 -12.04 4.86
CA TYR A 250 9.11 -13.46 4.64
C TYR A 250 9.60 -14.00 3.31
N THR A 251 9.71 -13.12 2.31
CA THR A 251 10.03 -13.52 0.94
C THR A 251 11.47 -13.30 0.55
N TYR A 252 12.29 -12.69 1.41
CA TYR A 252 13.71 -12.51 1.16
C TYR A 252 14.40 -13.86 0.82
N PRO A 253 15.23 -13.95 -0.24
CA PRO A 253 15.78 -12.86 -1.07
C PRO A 253 15.02 -12.56 -2.36
N GLU A 254 13.75 -12.96 -2.48
CA GLU A 254 12.93 -12.74 -3.68
C GLU A 254 12.64 -11.24 -3.92
N SER A 255 12.20 -10.90 -5.15
CA SER A 255 11.90 -9.52 -5.50
C SER A 255 10.69 -8.97 -4.74
N GLU A 256 10.88 -7.87 -4.04
CA GLU A 256 9.86 -7.08 -3.33
C GLU A 256 8.63 -6.79 -4.21
N ASN A 257 8.81 -6.51 -5.51
CA ASN A 257 7.69 -6.22 -6.40
C ASN A 257 6.82 -7.44 -6.69
N ILE A 258 7.41 -8.63 -6.82
CA ILE A 258 6.64 -9.86 -7.10
C ILE A 258 5.80 -10.20 -5.88
N SER A 259 6.41 -10.09 -4.70
CA SER A 259 5.74 -10.30 -3.43
C SER A 259 4.60 -9.30 -3.22
N ALA A 260 4.87 -8.00 -3.31
CA ALA A 260 3.85 -6.95 -3.19
C ALA A 260 2.74 -7.09 -4.26
N GLY A 261 3.08 -7.53 -5.47
CA GLY A 261 2.11 -7.78 -6.54
C GLY A 261 1.14 -8.92 -6.21
N ILE A 262 1.65 -10.07 -5.75
CA ILE A 262 0.81 -11.20 -5.33
C ILE A 262 -0.08 -10.81 -4.15
N LEU A 263 0.48 -10.12 -3.14
CA LEU A 263 -0.27 -9.65 -1.99
C LEU A 263 -1.44 -8.75 -2.41
N ASN A 264 -1.23 -7.84 -3.36
CA ASN A 264 -2.27 -6.97 -3.89
C ASN A 264 -3.36 -7.71 -4.66
N ILE A 265 -2.99 -8.73 -5.44
CA ILE A 265 -3.97 -9.57 -6.13
C ILE A 265 -4.85 -10.26 -5.09
N THR A 266 -4.27 -10.83 -4.04
CA THR A 266 -5.04 -11.46 -2.95
C THR A 266 -5.99 -10.46 -2.28
N ASN A 267 -5.51 -9.26 -1.94
CA ASN A 267 -6.35 -8.21 -1.33
C ASN A 267 -7.51 -7.79 -2.22
N SER A 268 -7.23 -7.62 -3.52
CA SER A 268 -8.24 -7.22 -4.51
C SER A 268 -9.32 -8.29 -4.66
N VAL A 269 -8.93 -9.57 -4.68
CA VAL A 269 -9.86 -10.70 -4.74
C VAL A 269 -10.77 -10.75 -3.52
N TYR A 270 -10.20 -10.65 -2.31
CA TYR A 270 -11.01 -10.58 -1.08
C TYR A 270 -11.95 -9.36 -1.07
N GLY A 271 -11.46 -8.19 -1.47
CA GLY A 271 -12.27 -6.98 -1.57
C GLY A 271 -13.48 -7.14 -2.50
N VAL A 272 -13.27 -7.65 -3.72
CA VAL A 272 -14.36 -7.86 -4.69
C VAL A 272 -15.37 -8.88 -4.16
N ILE A 273 -14.90 -10.03 -3.66
CA ILE A 273 -15.78 -11.08 -3.15
C ILE A 273 -16.61 -10.56 -1.97
N PHE A 274 -15.98 -9.89 -1.01
CA PHE A 274 -16.68 -9.42 0.19
C PHE A 274 -17.62 -8.25 -0.11
N VAL A 275 -17.25 -7.30 -0.98
CA VAL A 275 -18.14 -6.19 -1.36
C VAL A 275 -19.42 -6.73 -1.98
N ILE A 276 -19.32 -7.71 -2.89
CA ILE A 276 -20.48 -8.33 -3.52
C ILE A 276 -21.29 -9.14 -2.49
N MET A 277 -20.63 -10.04 -1.74
CA MET A 277 -21.29 -10.94 -0.80
C MET A 277 -22.00 -10.19 0.33
N LEU A 278 -21.31 -9.23 0.97
CA LEU A 278 -21.87 -8.44 2.05
C LEU A 278 -22.83 -7.37 1.55
N GLY A 279 -22.68 -6.88 0.31
CA GLY A 279 -23.68 -6.03 -0.33
C GLY A 279 -25.00 -6.76 -0.58
N ILE A 280 -24.97 -8.03 -0.99
CA ILE A 280 -26.17 -8.88 -1.10
C ILE A 280 -26.78 -9.13 0.28
N LEU A 281 -25.94 -9.44 1.28
CA LEU A 281 -26.38 -9.67 2.66
C LEU A 281 -27.07 -8.42 3.24
N LEU A 282 -26.50 -7.24 3.02
CA LEU A 282 -27.05 -5.95 3.44
C LEU A 282 -28.45 -5.73 2.86
N LYS A 283 -28.61 -5.98 1.56
CA LYS A 283 -29.91 -5.81 0.87
C LYS A 283 -30.96 -6.80 1.32
N ALA A 284 -30.57 -8.03 1.66
CA ALA A 284 -31.50 -9.10 1.98
C ALA A 284 -31.92 -9.12 3.46
N TYR A 285 -31.01 -8.79 4.39
CA TYR A 285 -31.21 -8.98 5.82
C TYR A 285 -30.87 -7.75 6.68
N GLY A 286 -30.52 -6.62 6.07
CA GLY A 286 -30.09 -5.41 6.77
C GLY A 286 -28.62 -5.45 7.21
N ASP A 287 -28.23 -4.50 8.05
CA ASP A 287 -26.85 -4.24 8.42
C ASP A 287 -26.34 -5.10 9.60
N ILE A 288 -27.21 -5.54 10.52
CA ILE A 288 -26.81 -6.34 11.67
C ILE A 288 -26.03 -7.60 11.25
N PRO A 289 -26.49 -8.42 10.27
CA PRO A 289 -25.73 -9.56 9.80
C PRO A 289 -24.40 -9.18 9.15
N VAL A 290 -24.32 -8.01 8.52
CA VAL A 290 -23.09 -7.49 7.91
C VAL A 290 -22.05 -7.17 9.00
N HIS A 291 -22.47 -6.55 10.10
CA HIS A 291 -21.59 -6.29 11.25
C HIS A 291 -21.12 -7.57 11.93
N ILE A 292 -22.01 -8.56 12.09
CA ILE A 292 -21.62 -9.89 12.61
C ILE A 292 -20.58 -10.55 11.69
N ALA A 293 -20.77 -10.46 10.38
CA ALA A 293 -19.82 -10.97 9.40
C ALA A 293 -18.47 -10.23 9.46
N PHE A 294 -18.45 -8.90 9.62
CA PHE A 294 -17.22 -8.14 9.84
C PHE A 294 -16.45 -8.64 11.06
N CYS A 295 -17.12 -8.75 12.22
CA CYS A 295 -16.49 -9.25 13.44
C CYS A 295 -15.94 -10.67 13.25
N SER A 296 -16.68 -11.55 12.58
CA SER A 296 -16.27 -12.94 12.33
C SER A 296 -15.05 -13.03 11.41
N ILE A 297 -15.04 -12.27 10.31
CA ILE A 297 -13.93 -12.22 9.34
C ILE A 297 -12.67 -11.62 9.99
N LEU A 298 -12.82 -10.54 10.76
CA LEU A 298 -11.71 -9.91 11.46
C LEU A 298 -11.13 -10.83 12.55
N LEU A 299 -11.99 -11.55 13.28
CA LEU A 299 -11.53 -12.53 14.26
C LEU A 299 -10.76 -13.67 13.59
N LEU A 300 -11.24 -14.19 12.46
CA LEU A 300 -10.51 -15.18 11.67
C LEU A 300 -9.17 -14.63 11.18
N GLY A 301 -9.15 -13.41 10.66
CA GLY A 301 -7.93 -12.72 10.24
C GLY A 301 -6.93 -12.57 11.38
N PHE A 302 -7.40 -12.21 12.58
CA PHE A 302 -6.58 -12.11 13.78
C PHE A 302 -5.98 -13.47 14.19
N ILE A 303 -6.79 -14.54 14.21
CA ILE A 303 -6.31 -15.89 14.52
C ILE A 303 -5.21 -16.31 13.54
N ILE A 304 -5.42 -16.13 12.23
CA ILE A 304 -4.41 -16.47 11.21
C ILE A 304 -3.13 -15.64 11.41
N THR A 305 -3.26 -14.35 11.75
CA THR A 305 -2.11 -13.47 12.02
C THR A 305 -1.29 -13.99 13.21
N VAL A 306 -1.95 -14.37 14.30
CA VAL A 306 -1.29 -14.94 15.50
C VAL A 306 -0.56 -16.24 15.18
N LEU A 307 -1.16 -17.09 14.32
CA LEU A 307 -0.60 -18.38 13.88
C LEU A 307 0.56 -18.27 12.88
N THR A 308 0.70 -17.13 12.19
CA THR A 308 1.81 -16.91 11.25
C THR A 308 3.11 -16.89 12.03
N GLU A 309 4.22 -17.48 11.60
CA GLU A 309 5.49 -17.43 12.36
C GLU A 309 6.21 -16.07 12.20
N ASP A 310 6.97 -15.63 13.21
CA ASP A 310 7.77 -14.40 13.14
C ASP A 310 9.15 -14.71 12.53
N GLU A 311 9.20 -14.89 11.20
CA GLU A 311 10.46 -15.08 10.47
C GLU A 311 10.99 -13.74 9.93
N GLN A 312 12.15 -13.29 10.40
CA GLN A 312 12.76 -12.01 10.00
C GLN A 312 13.98 -12.22 9.09
N ARG A 313 13.76 -12.90 7.95
CA ARG A 313 14.85 -13.43 7.11
C ARG A 313 15.80 -12.35 6.57
N ARG A 314 15.29 -11.16 6.24
CA ARG A 314 16.13 -10.06 5.74
C ARG A 314 16.94 -9.44 6.87
N GLN A 315 16.38 -9.33 8.08
CA GLN A 315 17.14 -8.88 9.25
C GLN A 315 18.24 -9.88 9.65
N ASP A 316 17.92 -11.17 9.66
CA ASP A 316 18.87 -12.23 9.99
C ASP A 316 20.04 -12.25 8.98
N ALA A 317 19.74 -12.07 7.70
CA ALA A 317 20.76 -11.96 6.65
C ALA A 317 21.66 -10.73 6.85
N LYS A 318 21.10 -9.57 7.24
CA LYS A 318 21.89 -8.36 7.54
C LYS A 318 22.82 -8.55 8.73
N LYS A 319 22.32 -9.13 9.84
CA LYS A 319 23.12 -9.43 11.03
C LYS A 319 24.27 -10.38 10.68
N LYS A 320 23.98 -11.45 9.94
CA LYS A 320 25.00 -12.41 9.49
C LYS A 320 26.11 -11.75 8.67
N ALA A 321 25.76 -10.91 7.69
CA ALA A 321 26.74 -10.19 6.88
C ALA A 321 27.60 -9.21 7.70
N GLN A 322 27.02 -8.59 8.73
CA GLN A 322 27.75 -7.71 9.64
C GLN A 322 28.76 -8.50 10.49
N TYR A 323 28.35 -9.64 11.05
CA TYR A 323 29.26 -10.53 11.78
C TYR A 323 30.41 -11.02 10.88
N GLU A 324 30.13 -11.42 9.64
CA GLU A 324 31.15 -11.82 8.68
C GLU A 324 32.13 -10.68 8.33
N ARG A 325 31.65 -9.43 8.26
CA ARG A 325 32.50 -8.25 8.04
C ARG A 325 33.42 -7.98 9.23
N ILE A 326 32.88 -8.04 10.46
CA ILE A 326 33.64 -7.85 11.70
C ILE A 326 34.70 -8.95 11.83
N ALA A 327 34.32 -10.21 11.63
CA ALA A 327 35.25 -11.34 11.68
C ALA A 327 36.38 -11.22 10.63
N LYS A 328 36.12 -10.68 9.44
CA LYS A 328 37.17 -10.39 8.44
C LYS A 328 38.10 -9.25 8.87
N LEU A 329 37.57 -8.22 9.54
CA LEU A 329 38.38 -7.12 10.06
C LEU A 329 39.28 -7.60 11.21
N GLU A 330 38.76 -8.41 12.13
CA GLU A 330 39.53 -9.02 13.22
C GLU A 330 40.66 -9.90 12.68
N ASN A 331 40.36 -10.81 11.75
CA ASN A 331 41.39 -11.63 11.10
C ASN A 331 42.46 -10.81 10.35
N ASN A 332 42.10 -9.64 9.81
CA ASN A 332 43.06 -8.76 9.15
C ASN A 332 43.93 -7.99 10.16
N ILE A 333 43.42 -7.70 11.36
CA ILE A 333 44.16 -7.06 12.45
C ILE A 333 45.14 -8.06 13.07
N ASP A 334 44.72 -9.31 13.29
CA ASP A 334 45.57 -10.37 13.84
C ASP A 334 46.70 -10.79 12.88
N ASN A 335 46.55 -10.53 11.58
CA ASN A 335 47.57 -10.76 10.56
C ASN A 335 48.56 -9.58 10.38
N ILE A 336 48.47 -8.52 11.19
CA ILE A 336 49.48 -7.46 11.20
C ILE A 336 50.68 -7.97 12.02
N PRO A 337 51.87 -8.17 11.44
CA PRO A 337 53.02 -8.62 12.19
C PRO A 337 53.32 -7.62 13.32
N GLU A 338 53.41 -8.11 14.56
CA GLU A 338 53.89 -7.33 15.69
C GLU A 338 55.22 -6.69 15.29
N ILE A 339 55.23 -5.36 15.16
CA ILE A 339 56.48 -4.61 15.06
C ILE A 339 57.13 -4.77 16.43
N ARG A 340 57.97 -5.79 16.56
CA ARG A 340 58.89 -5.97 17.70
C ARG A 340 59.58 -4.63 17.90
N SER A 341 59.26 -3.94 18.98
CA SER A 341 60.00 -2.79 19.46
C SER A 341 61.42 -3.26 19.74
N THR A 342 62.32 -3.03 18.79
CA THR A 342 63.76 -3.13 19.00
C THR A 342 64.13 -2.10 20.06
N ASN A 343 64.41 -2.60 21.26
CA ASN A 343 65.04 -1.88 22.35
C ASN A 343 66.29 -1.16 21.84
N LEU A 344 66.38 0.14 22.10
CA LEU A 344 67.59 0.95 22.06
C LEU A 344 67.75 1.65 23.40
#